data_AF-A0A2D5B7H9-F1
#
_entry.id   AF-A0A2D5B7H9-F1
#
_cell.length_a   1.000
_cell.length_b   1.000
_cell.length_c   1.000
_cell.angle_alpha   90.00
_cell.angle_beta   90.00
_cell.angle_gamma   90.00
#
_symmetry.space_group_name_H-M   'P 1'
#
loop_
_entity.id
_entity.type
_entity.pdbx_description
1 polymer ?
#
loop_
_entity_poly.entity_id
_entity_poly.type
_entity_poly.pdbx_seq_one_letter_code
_entity_poly.pdbx_strand_id
1 'polypeptide(L)'
;MLEIMRNHPILLLSPILLAGCAASDLPRTYVAGTVKVPPVIDGSLDDPAWRDAPWTADFQDIEGDSMPTPRFRTRAKMVWDDEMFYVAAWMEEPDVWGTLQDRDSIIYNDNDFEVFIDPDGDSHDYYELEVNALNTQFDLMLTRPYRCGGTYDIGWDIDGLLTAVDVDGTLNIPDEQDEAWTMEIAIPWASLASHANRAVPPLDGDQWRVNFSRVQWQHILVEGGYARKPGLREDNWVWSQQGAIDMHRPQYWGRVMFVEDPPGVRSYVPAGDEAARTSLRRAHEAVLAYSAANGTLPGSMEDLDGLWDPVHAPGLLDPVFKADADGWVLEVSCQVDGEVSKSWSIGPSCKVIESK
;
A
#
# COMPACT_ATOMS: atom_id res chain seq x y z
N MET A 1 -4.62 51.45 45.65
CA MET A 1 -5.94 51.34 45.00
C MET A 1 -5.68 51.04 43.53
N LEU A 2 -5.56 49.77 43.17
CA LEU A 2 -5.45 49.34 41.78
C LEU A 2 -6.37 48.14 41.60
N GLU A 3 -7.33 48.31 40.70
CA GLU A 3 -8.44 47.41 40.40
C GLU A 3 -7.98 46.18 39.60
N ILE A 4 -8.64 45.07 39.91
CA ILE A 4 -8.58 43.79 39.24
C ILE A 4 -9.48 43.87 38.00
N MET A 5 -8.92 43.76 36.79
CA MET A 5 -9.71 43.48 35.59
C MET A 5 -9.65 41.99 35.25
N ARG A 6 -10.81 41.33 35.38
CA ARG A 6 -11.10 39.99 34.88
C ARG A 6 -11.22 40.04 33.35
N ASN A 7 -10.38 39.28 32.64
CA ASN A 7 -10.63 38.93 31.24
C ASN A 7 -11.35 37.58 31.19
N HIS A 8 -12.56 37.56 30.62
CA HIS A 8 -13.24 36.34 30.20
C HIS A 8 -12.76 35.95 28.78
N PRO A 9 -12.51 34.66 28.50
CA PRO A 9 -12.20 34.22 27.14
C PRO A 9 -13.48 34.19 26.29
N ILE A 10 -13.42 34.83 25.13
CA ILE A 10 -14.44 34.74 24.07
C ILE A 10 -14.18 33.42 23.34
N LEU A 11 -15.13 32.47 23.41
CA LEU A 11 -15.14 31.29 22.55
C LEU A 11 -15.44 31.74 21.11
N LEU A 12 -14.43 31.67 20.24
CA LEU A 12 -14.61 31.71 18.80
C LEU A 12 -14.95 30.30 18.32
N LEU A 13 -16.23 30.05 18.02
CA LEU A 13 -16.66 28.89 17.26
C LEU A 13 -16.09 29.02 15.84
N SER A 14 -15.04 28.25 15.55
CA SER A 14 -14.51 28.11 14.21
C SER A 14 -15.53 27.36 13.34
N PRO A 15 -15.90 27.86 12.16
CA PRO A 15 -16.74 27.10 11.25
C PRO A 15 -15.94 25.90 10.73
N ILE A 16 -16.46 24.70 10.96
CA ILE A 16 -15.98 23.47 10.33
C ILE A 16 -16.18 23.67 8.82
N LEU A 17 -15.08 23.94 8.11
CA LEU A 17 -15.07 23.83 6.66
C LEU A 17 -15.17 22.33 6.32
N LEU A 18 -16.36 21.89 5.94
CA LEU A 18 -16.54 20.68 5.13
C LEU A 18 -15.94 20.97 3.75
N ALA A 19 -14.64 20.75 3.62
CA ALA A 19 -13.98 20.71 2.32
C ALA A 19 -14.28 19.35 1.68
N GLY A 20 -15.39 19.31 0.93
CA GLY A 20 -15.66 18.23 -0.01
C GLY A 20 -14.69 18.30 -1.19
N CYS A 21 -13.70 17.42 -1.17
CA CYS A 21 -13.27 16.63 -2.31
C CYS A 21 -13.12 15.22 -1.74
N ALA A 22 -14.08 14.34 -2.02
CA ALA A 22 -13.88 12.93 -1.73
C ALA A 22 -12.71 12.48 -2.62
N ALA A 23 -11.51 12.46 -2.04
CA ALA A 23 -10.41 11.70 -2.63
C ALA A 23 -10.96 10.31 -2.90
N SER A 24 -10.75 9.80 -4.11
CA SER A 24 -11.16 8.43 -4.44
C SER A 24 -10.35 7.51 -3.52
N ASP A 25 -10.98 7.01 -2.46
CA ASP A 25 -10.41 6.01 -1.57
C ASP A 25 -10.31 4.64 -2.26
N LEU A 26 -10.83 4.51 -3.49
CA LEU A 26 -10.65 3.31 -4.29
C LEU A 26 -9.16 3.05 -4.54
N PRO A 27 -8.70 1.81 -4.36
CA PRO A 27 -7.32 1.45 -4.66
C PRO A 27 -6.95 1.75 -6.12
N ARG A 28 -5.67 2.06 -6.35
CA ARG A 28 -5.13 2.09 -7.72
C ARG A 28 -5.24 0.71 -8.37
N THR A 29 -5.27 0.66 -9.68
CA THR A 29 -5.38 -0.60 -10.44
C THR A 29 -4.28 -0.72 -11.47
N TYR A 30 -3.85 -1.95 -11.74
CA TYR A 30 -2.84 -2.26 -12.75
C TYR A 30 -3.13 -3.61 -13.41
N VAL A 31 -2.68 -3.80 -14.65
CA VAL A 31 -2.76 -5.08 -15.38
C VAL A 31 -1.33 -5.56 -15.67
N ALA A 32 -0.90 -6.60 -14.98
CA ALA A 32 0.39 -7.24 -15.21
C ALA A 32 0.24 -8.31 -16.28
N GLY A 33 0.81 -8.06 -17.46
CA GLY A 33 0.81 -9.01 -18.58
C GLY A 33 2.01 -9.95 -18.55
N THR A 34 1.91 -11.08 -19.25
CA THR A 34 3.02 -12.03 -19.35
C THR A 34 4.09 -11.59 -20.31
N VAL A 35 5.34 -11.94 -20.02
CA VAL A 35 6.48 -11.77 -20.92
C VAL A 35 7.02 -13.11 -21.39
N LYS A 36 7.48 -13.19 -22.63
CA LYS A 36 8.10 -14.41 -23.20
C LYS A 36 9.62 -14.43 -23.05
N VAL A 37 10.21 -13.25 -22.92
CA VAL A 37 11.62 -13.05 -22.67
C VAL A 37 11.67 -12.27 -21.37
N PRO A 38 12.13 -12.89 -20.27
CA PRO A 38 12.20 -12.20 -18.98
C PRO A 38 13.22 -11.05 -19.04
N PRO A 39 13.03 -9.98 -18.26
CA PRO A 39 14.04 -8.94 -18.11
C PRO A 39 15.32 -9.50 -17.48
N VAL A 40 16.46 -8.93 -17.86
CA VAL A 40 17.74 -9.19 -17.21
C VAL A 40 17.83 -8.26 -16.02
N ILE A 41 17.86 -8.81 -14.81
CA ILE A 41 17.90 -8.01 -13.58
C ILE A 41 19.29 -7.39 -13.40
N ASP A 42 19.52 -6.24 -14.02
CA ASP A 42 20.76 -5.48 -13.97
C ASP A 42 20.59 -4.02 -13.52
N GLY A 43 19.34 -3.61 -13.25
CA GLY A 43 18.96 -2.30 -12.76
C GLY A 43 18.51 -1.37 -13.88
N SER A 44 18.78 -1.71 -15.14
CA SER A 44 18.38 -0.93 -16.32
C SER A 44 16.96 -1.27 -16.76
N LEU A 45 16.20 -0.24 -17.16
CA LEU A 45 14.82 -0.43 -17.63
C LEU A 45 14.71 -0.51 -19.17
N ASP A 46 15.83 -0.77 -19.85
CA ASP A 46 15.91 -0.80 -21.32
C ASP A 46 15.43 -2.12 -21.95
N ASP A 47 15.15 -3.13 -21.14
CA ASP A 47 14.68 -4.42 -21.62
C ASP A 47 13.33 -4.33 -22.38
N PRO A 48 13.13 -5.14 -23.44
CA PRO A 48 11.87 -5.19 -24.16
C PRO A 48 10.65 -5.47 -23.28
N ALA A 49 10.83 -6.26 -22.21
CA ALA A 49 9.80 -6.57 -21.22
C ALA A 49 9.22 -5.29 -20.59
N TRP A 50 10.07 -4.31 -20.29
CA TRP A 50 9.66 -3.05 -19.68
C TRP A 50 9.10 -2.06 -20.68
N ARG A 51 9.65 -2.00 -21.90
CA ARG A 51 9.23 -1.01 -22.89
C ARG A 51 7.73 -1.07 -23.18
N ASP A 52 7.18 -2.27 -23.26
CA ASP A 52 5.78 -2.49 -23.63
C ASP A 52 4.84 -2.49 -22.39
N ALA A 53 5.40 -2.63 -21.19
CA ALA A 53 4.63 -2.55 -19.94
C ALA A 53 4.25 -1.11 -19.58
N PRO A 54 2.97 -0.85 -19.22
CA PRO A 54 2.52 0.48 -18.85
C PRO A 54 3.14 0.91 -17.51
N TRP A 55 3.37 2.22 -17.33
CA TRP A 55 3.69 2.77 -16.03
C TRP A 55 2.46 2.77 -15.11
N THR A 56 2.67 2.61 -13.81
CA THR A 56 1.69 3.00 -12.80
C THR A 56 1.40 4.51 -12.90
N ALA A 57 0.35 4.96 -12.20
CA ALA A 57 0.28 6.36 -11.81
C ALA A 57 1.52 6.74 -10.97
N ASP A 58 1.89 8.02 -11.02
CA ASP A 58 2.94 8.54 -10.17
C ASP A 58 2.54 8.39 -8.69
N PHE A 59 3.54 8.18 -7.84
CA PHE A 59 3.32 8.00 -6.41
C PHE A 59 2.82 9.30 -5.79
N GLN A 60 2.12 9.18 -4.68
CA GLN A 60 1.52 10.27 -3.91
C GLN A 60 1.86 10.11 -2.43
N ASP A 61 1.65 11.15 -1.63
CA ASP A 61 1.81 11.02 -0.19
C ASP A 61 0.84 9.96 0.37
N ILE A 62 1.32 9.15 1.32
CA ILE A 62 0.57 8.06 1.96
C ILE A 62 -0.71 8.52 2.67
N GLU A 63 -0.71 9.75 3.20
CA GLU A 63 -1.86 10.39 3.84
C GLU A 63 -2.84 10.98 2.79
N GLY A 64 -2.41 11.06 1.54
CA GLY A 64 -3.24 11.40 0.39
C GLY A 64 -3.27 12.88 0.00
N ASP A 65 -4.34 13.28 -0.70
CA ASP A 65 -4.47 14.62 -1.30
C ASP A 65 -4.46 15.78 -0.28
N SER A 66 -4.58 15.50 1.01
CA SER A 66 -4.40 16.50 2.07
C SER A 66 -2.94 16.95 2.24
N MET A 67 -1.99 16.19 1.72
CA MET A 67 -0.56 16.46 1.79
C MET A 67 -0.02 16.99 0.45
N PRO A 68 1.12 17.69 0.46
CA PRO A 68 1.76 18.15 -0.78
C PRO A 68 2.10 16.97 -1.71
N THR A 69 2.05 17.20 -3.02
CA THR A 69 2.58 16.25 -4.00
C THR A 69 4.05 15.93 -3.71
N PRO A 70 4.49 14.66 -3.87
CA PRO A 70 5.89 14.27 -3.74
C PRO A 70 6.85 15.19 -4.49
N ARG A 71 7.99 15.49 -3.86
CA ARG A 71 8.99 16.39 -4.45
C ARG A 71 9.69 15.79 -5.66
N PHE A 72 9.80 14.46 -5.67
CA PHE A 72 10.46 13.72 -6.72
C PHE A 72 9.49 12.68 -7.25
N ARG A 73 9.44 12.55 -8.56
CA ARG A 73 8.55 11.62 -9.22
C ARG A 73 9.03 10.18 -9.01
N THR A 74 8.10 9.32 -8.60
CA THR A 74 8.30 7.87 -8.54
C THR A 74 7.17 7.15 -9.27
N ARG A 75 7.49 6.08 -10.00
CA ARG A 75 6.53 5.22 -10.71
C ARG A 75 7.12 3.83 -10.93
N ALA A 76 6.26 2.84 -11.11
CA ALA A 76 6.64 1.45 -11.26
C ALA A 76 6.02 0.79 -12.51
N LYS A 77 6.53 -0.39 -12.86
CA LYS A 77 5.95 -1.32 -13.84
C LYS A 77 5.91 -2.72 -13.25
N MET A 78 4.97 -3.53 -13.73
CA MET A 78 4.84 -4.92 -13.32
C MET A 78 4.60 -5.80 -14.54
N VAL A 79 5.33 -6.90 -14.62
CA VAL A 79 5.11 -7.99 -15.58
C VAL A 79 5.35 -9.32 -14.88
N TRP A 80 5.03 -10.44 -15.53
CA TRP A 80 5.27 -11.75 -14.95
C TRP A 80 5.52 -12.83 -16.00
N ASP A 81 6.02 -13.97 -15.58
CA ASP A 81 6.00 -15.21 -16.35
C ASP A 81 5.67 -16.40 -15.42
N ASP A 82 5.83 -17.63 -15.92
CA ASP A 82 5.51 -18.84 -15.17
C ASP A 82 6.37 -19.03 -13.90
N GLU A 83 7.53 -18.37 -13.80
CA GLU A 83 8.51 -18.57 -12.73
C GLU A 83 8.58 -17.38 -11.76
N MET A 84 8.44 -16.15 -12.26
CA MET A 84 8.70 -14.94 -11.48
C MET A 84 7.64 -13.85 -11.65
N PHE A 85 7.48 -13.06 -10.60
CA PHE A 85 6.86 -11.75 -10.62
C PHE A 85 7.96 -10.68 -10.75
N TYR A 86 7.83 -9.79 -11.73
CA TYR A 86 8.82 -8.75 -11.98
C TYR A 86 8.27 -7.36 -11.67
N VAL A 87 9.06 -6.56 -10.95
CA VAL A 87 8.78 -5.16 -10.66
C VAL A 87 9.96 -4.31 -11.15
N ALA A 88 9.66 -3.22 -11.84
CA ALA A 88 10.63 -2.18 -12.16
C ALA A 88 10.19 -0.86 -11.56
N ALA A 89 11.12 -0.09 -11.01
CA ALA A 89 10.87 1.23 -10.45
C ALA A 89 11.81 2.26 -11.08
N TRP A 90 11.28 3.45 -11.36
CA TRP A 90 12.08 4.63 -11.72
C TRP A 90 11.76 5.74 -10.72
N MET A 91 12.81 6.29 -10.12
CA MET A 91 12.74 7.24 -9.02
C MET A 91 13.64 8.43 -9.33
N GLU A 92 13.04 9.59 -9.60
CA GLU A 92 13.77 10.86 -9.64
C GLU A 92 14.47 11.08 -8.29
N GLU A 93 15.76 11.38 -8.30
CA GLU A 93 16.53 11.63 -7.09
C GLU A 93 17.75 12.46 -7.45
N PRO A 94 17.83 13.73 -7.01
CA PRO A 94 18.99 14.57 -7.24
C PRO A 94 20.22 14.19 -6.40
N ASP A 95 20.01 13.47 -5.31
CA ASP A 95 21.06 13.08 -4.38
C ASP A 95 20.89 11.60 -4.01
N VAL A 96 21.53 10.69 -4.75
CA VAL A 96 21.42 9.24 -4.51
C VAL A 96 22.45 8.83 -3.48
N TRP A 97 21.98 8.33 -2.33
CA TRP A 97 22.84 7.93 -1.22
C TRP A 97 22.27 6.79 -0.41
N GLY A 98 23.15 6.12 0.33
CA GLY A 98 22.80 5.03 1.24
C GLY A 98 23.98 4.69 2.15
N THR A 99 23.67 4.15 3.32
CA THR A 99 24.64 3.80 4.37
C THR A 99 24.55 2.35 4.82
N LEU A 100 23.39 1.73 4.68
CA LEU A 100 23.12 0.35 5.10
C LEU A 100 23.52 -0.61 3.99
N GLN A 101 24.44 -1.53 4.29
CA GLN A 101 24.98 -2.51 3.33
C GLN A 101 24.74 -3.95 3.75
N ASP A 102 24.40 -4.18 5.02
CA ASP A 102 24.17 -5.52 5.55
C ASP A 102 22.72 -5.92 5.29
N ARG A 103 22.51 -7.09 4.66
CA ARG A 103 21.18 -7.70 4.50
C ARG A 103 20.48 -7.79 5.86
N ASP A 104 19.18 -7.54 5.87
CA ASP A 104 18.33 -7.52 7.07
C ASP A 104 18.64 -6.39 8.07
N SER A 105 19.30 -5.33 7.59
CA SER A 105 19.29 -4.04 8.29
C SER A 105 17.87 -3.46 8.32
N ILE A 106 17.58 -2.57 9.26
CA ILE A 106 16.33 -1.80 9.26
C ILE A 106 16.44 -0.72 8.16
N ILE A 107 16.10 -1.10 6.93
CA ILE A 107 16.47 -0.40 5.69
C ILE A 107 15.84 0.99 5.57
N TYR A 108 14.62 1.20 6.05
CA TYR A 108 13.96 2.53 6.05
C TYR A 108 14.74 3.68 6.71
N ASN A 109 15.89 3.43 7.37
CA ASN A 109 16.78 4.49 7.82
C ASN A 109 17.64 5.13 6.70
N ASP A 110 17.71 4.48 5.54
CA ASP A 110 18.13 5.05 4.26
C ASP A 110 16.89 5.40 3.42
N ASN A 111 17.10 6.01 2.25
CA ASN A 111 16.06 6.02 1.22
C ASN A 111 15.95 4.63 0.61
N ASP A 112 14.72 4.16 0.40
CA ASP A 112 14.45 2.85 -0.18
C ASP A 112 13.22 2.84 -1.09
N PHE A 113 13.01 1.69 -1.71
CA PHE A 113 11.78 1.33 -2.37
C PHE A 113 11.27 0.02 -1.80
N GLU A 114 9.99 0.00 -1.51
CA GLU A 114 9.34 -1.11 -0.82
C GLU A 114 8.25 -1.74 -1.71
N VAL A 115 8.14 -3.06 -1.66
CA VAL A 115 7.12 -3.85 -2.35
C VAL A 115 6.28 -4.59 -1.33
N PHE A 116 4.96 -4.46 -1.44
CA PHE A 116 4.00 -5.09 -0.54
C PHE A 116 3.04 -5.97 -1.32
N ILE A 117 2.81 -7.20 -0.87
CA ILE A 117 1.99 -8.18 -1.60
C ILE A 117 1.07 -8.94 -0.62
N ASP A 118 -0.23 -8.81 -0.83
CA ASP A 118 -1.29 -9.60 -0.17
C ASP A 118 -2.01 -10.41 -1.27
N PRO A 119 -1.67 -11.69 -1.46
CA PRO A 119 -2.12 -12.45 -2.63
C PRO A 119 -3.63 -12.65 -2.68
N ASP A 120 -4.29 -13.06 -1.61
CA ASP A 120 -5.74 -13.32 -1.60
C ASP A 120 -6.58 -12.09 -1.23
N GLY A 121 -5.92 -11.01 -0.80
CA GLY A 121 -6.53 -9.72 -0.53
C GLY A 121 -7.32 -9.69 0.76
N ASP A 122 -7.12 -10.65 1.67
CA ASP A 122 -7.83 -10.77 2.94
C ASP A 122 -7.21 -9.93 4.07
N SER A 123 -6.10 -9.24 3.79
CA SER A 123 -5.30 -8.41 4.69
C SER A 123 -4.46 -9.16 5.72
N HIS A 124 -4.34 -10.48 5.62
CA HIS A 124 -3.48 -11.34 6.44
C HIS A 124 -2.39 -11.94 5.56
N ASP A 125 -1.39 -12.56 6.19
CA ASP A 125 -0.37 -13.38 5.51
C ASP A 125 0.30 -12.69 4.30
N TYR A 126 0.70 -11.44 4.48
CA TYR A 126 1.24 -10.59 3.42
C TYR A 126 2.74 -10.35 3.58
N TYR A 127 3.37 -9.97 2.47
CA TYR A 127 4.82 -9.84 2.35
C TYR A 127 5.23 -8.39 2.21
N GLU A 128 6.45 -8.12 2.63
CA GLU A 128 7.13 -6.84 2.50
C GLU A 128 8.58 -7.09 2.07
N LEU A 129 9.07 -6.28 1.14
CA LEU A 129 10.44 -6.26 0.66
C LEU A 129 10.89 -4.80 0.57
N GLU A 130 11.95 -4.44 1.26
CA GLU A 130 12.62 -3.14 1.19
C GLU A 130 13.96 -3.29 0.44
N VAL A 131 14.26 -2.36 -0.46
CA VAL A 131 15.55 -2.31 -1.16
C VAL A 131 16.05 -0.87 -1.25
N ASN A 132 17.26 -0.61 -0.76
CA ASN A 132 17.87 0.73 -0.85
C ASN A 132 18.70 0.93 -2.14
N ALA A 133 19.20 2.15 -2.33
CA ALA A 133 20.04 2.52 -3.48
C ALA A 133 21.40 1.77 -3.54
N LEU A 134 21.82 1.13 -2.45
CA LEU A 134 23.00 0.25 -2.41
C LEU A 134 22.68 -1.19 -2.86
N ASN A 135 21.43 -1.47 -3.25
CA ASN A 135 20.92 -2.80 -3.49
C ASN A 135 21.14 -3.73 -2.27
N THR A 136 20.78 -3.23 -1.08
CA THR A 136 20.65 -4.03 0.14
C THR A 136 19.19 -4.42 0.31
N GLN A 137 18.90 -5.67 0.69
CA GLN A 137 17.53 -6.18 0.82
C GLN A 137 17.18 -6.42 2.29
N PHE A 138 15.91 -6.21 2.60
CA PHE A 138 15.26 -6.67 3.82
C PHE A 138 13.87 -7.17 3.44
N ASP A 139 13.54 -8.40 3.82
CA ASP A 139 12.22 -8.94 3.59
C ASP A 139 11.64 -9.57 4.86
N LEU A 140 10.32 -9.60 4.91
CA LEU A 140 9.55 -10.09 6.04
C LEU A 140 8.15 -10.46 5.58
N MET A 141 7.49 -11.26 6.40
CA MET A 141 6.05 -11.44 6.28
C MET A 141 5.32 -11.03 7.55
N LEU A 142 4.06 -10.65 7.39
CA LEU A 142 3.15 -10.34 8.48
C LEU A 142 1.93 -11.23 8.39
N THR A 143 1.64 -11.92 9.51
CA THR A 143 0.43 -12.75 9.61
C THR A 143 -0.85 -11.91 9.61
N ARG A 144 -0.78 -10.66 10.10
CA ARG A 144 -1.87 -9.68 10.10
C ARG A 144 -1.34 -8.27 10.41
N PRO A 145 -2.14 -7.20 10.21
CA PRO A 145 -1.71 -5.82 10.50
C PRO A 145 -1.36 -5.57 11.96
N TYR A 146 -0.36 -4.73 12.22
CA TYR A 146 0.04 -4.33 13.58
C TYR A 146 -1.12 -3.75 14.39
N ARG A 147 -1.91 -2.86 13.76
CA ARG A 147 -3.10 -2.25 14.37
C ARG A 147 -4.18 -3.27 14.78
N CYS A 148 -4.10 -4.49 14.26
CA CYS A 148 -5.01 -5.61 14.50
C CYS A 148 -4.33 -6.73 15.32
N GLY A 149 -3.26 -6.40 16.06
CA GLY A 149 -2.52 -7.31 16.95
C GLY A 149 -1.56 -8.24 16.22
N GLY A 150 -1.12 -7.88 15.03
CA GLY A 150 -0.14 -8.61 14.24
C GLY A 150 1.29 -8.47 14.73
N THR A 151 2.13 -9.36 14.21
CA THR A 151 3.58 -9.34 14.33
C THR A 151 4.17 -9.66 12.96
N TYR A 152 5.45 -9.30 12.80
CA TYR A 152 6.26 -9.69 11.66
C TYR A 152 7.08 -10.95 11.95
N ASP A 153 7.49 -11.63 10.87
CA ASP A 153 8.47 -12.70 10.86
C ASP A 153 9.62 -12.33 9.91
N ILE A 154 10.75 -11.91 10.49
CA ILE A 154 12.02 -11.66 9.77
C ILE A 154 12.82 -12.95 9.49
N GLY A 155 12.34 -14.10 9.96
CA GLY A 155 12.95 -15.40 9.65
C GLY A 155 12.40 -15.99 8.35
N TRP A 156 11.32 -15.41 7.81
CA TRP A 156 10.85 -15.65 6.46
C TRP A 156 11.76 -14.92 5.46
N ASP A 157 12.01 -15.54 4.31
CA ASP A 157 12.94 -15.03 3.29
C ASP A 157 12.36 -15.25 1.89
N ILE A 158 12.60 -14.32 0.97
CA ILE A 158 12.25 -14.50 -0.44
C ILE A 158 13.34 -15.35 -1.11
N ASP A 159 13.25 -16.68 -0.95
CA ASP A 159 14.20 -17.61 -1.56
C ASP A 159 14.25 -17.44 -3.09
N GLY A 160 15.45 -17.19 -3.62
CA GLY A 160 15.70 -16.93 -5.04
C GLY A 160 15.43 -15.49 -5.52
N LEU A 161 15.20 -14.53 -4.61
CA LEU A 161 15.08 -13.11 -4.94
C LEU A 161 16.27 -12.60 -5.75
N LEU A 162 15.98 -11.89 -6.85
CA LEU A 162 16.97 -11.13 -7.61
C LEU A 162 16.60 -9.65 -7.58
N THR A 163 17.57 -8.80 -7.24
CA THR A 163 17.40 -7.34 -7.29
C THR A 163 18.65 -6.69 -7.88
N ALA A 164 18.43 -5.60 -8.60
CA ALA A 164 19.52 -4.76 -9.10
C ALA A 164 19.09 -3.30 -9.11
N VAL A 165 20.06 -2.41 -8.89
CA VAL A 165 19.90 -0.97 -8.89
C VAL A 165 20.88 -0.38 -9.88
N ASP A 166 20.42 0.59 -10.68
CA ASP A 166 21.26 1.45 -11.50
C ASP A 166 21.04 2.92 -11.12
N VAL A 167 22.08 3.74 -11.24
CA VAL A 167 22.04 5.16 -10.86
C VAL A 167 22.41 5.99 -12.08
N ASP A 168 21.49 6.85 -12.50
CA ASP A 168 21.75 7.87 -13.50
C ASP A 168 22.43 9.07 -12.82
N GLY A 169 23.73 8.90 -12.59
CA GLY A 169 24.54 9.80 -11.77
C GLY A 169 25.62 9.04 -11.00
N THR A 170 25.77 9.38 -9.72
CA THR A 170 26.80 8.88 -8.82
C THR A 170 26.26 8.58 -7.42
N LEU A 171 26.44 7.34 -6.97
CA LEU A 171 26.06 6.95 -5.62
C LEU A 171 27.01 7.52 -4.56
N ASN A 172 26.46 8.20 -3.55
CA ASN A 172 27.17 8.73 -2.39
C ASN A 172 28.20 9.85 -2.70
N ILE A 173 27.97 10.67 -3.72
CA ILE A 173 28.85 11.81 -4.07
C ILE A 173 28.11 13.16 -3.93
N PRO A 174 28.18 13.81 -2.75
CA PRO A 174 27.50 15.09 -2.44
C PRO A 174 27.69 16.29 -3.37
N ASP A 175 28.79 16.31 -4.13
CA ASP A 175 29.16 17.44 -4.97
C ASP A 175 28.67 17.28 -6.42
N GLU A 176 28.02 16.16 -6.73
CA GLU A 176 27.42 15.84 -8.02
C GLU A 176 25.89 15.78 -7.88
N GLN A 177 25.17 16.09 -8.96
CA GLN A 177 23.72 15.96 -9.00
C GLN A 177 23.36 14.79 -9.88
N ASP A 178 22.49 13.93 -9.37
CA ASP A 178 21.97 12.77 -10.04
C ASP A 178 20.63 13.11 -10.71
N GLU A 179 20.17 12.28 -11.64
CA GLU A 179 18.85 12.42 -12.25
C GLU A 179 17.84 11.46 -11.61
N ALA A 180 18.25 10.21 -11.42
CA ALA A 180 17.40 9.15 -10.94
C ALA A 180 18.21 7.95 -10.45
N TRP A 181 17.52 7.05 -9.76
CA TRP A 181 17.93 5.66 -9.67
C TRP A 181 16.77 4.77 -10.12
N THR A 182 17.13 3.64 -10.71
CA THR A 182 16.21 2.61 -11.17
C THR A 182 16.45 1.34 -10.42
N MET A 183 15.41 0.52 -10.34
CA MET A 183 15.49 -0.77 -9.71
C MET A 183 14.70 -1.81 -10.50
N GLU A 184 15.25 -3.01 -10.56
CA GLU A 184 14.58 -4.20 -11.04
C GLU A 184 14.54 -5.26 -9.94
N ILE A 185 13.39 -5.91 -9.79
CA ILE A 185 13.14 -6.97 -8.81
C ILE A 185 12.51 -8.14 -9.57
N ALA A 186 13.03 -9.35 -9.36
CA ALA A 186 12.38 -10.60 -9.73
C ALA A 186 12.11 -11.44 -8.47
N ILE A 187 10.84 -11.65 -8.16
CA ILE A 187 10.36 -12.43 -7.03
C ILE A 187 9.90 -13.79 -7.55
N PRO A 188 10.55 -14.91 -7.17
CA PRO A 188 10.06 -16.23 -7.53
C PRO A 188 8.67 -16.50 -6.98
N TRP A 189 7.75 -16.99 -7.81
CA TRP A 189 6.43 -17.37 -7.34
C TRP A 189 6.50 -18.42 -6.22
N ALA A 190 7.47 -19.32 -6.30
CA ALA A 190 7.66 -20.39 -5.32
C ALA A 190 7.90 -19.87 -3.88
N SER A 191 8.52 -18.70 -3.69
CA SER A 191 8.77 -18.15 -2.34
C SER A 191 7.48 -17.66 -1.67
N LEU A 192 6.54 -17.14 -2.46
CA LEU A 192 5.23 -16.66 -2.00
C LEU A 192 4.23 -17.80 -1.77
N ALA A 193 4.47 -19.00 -2.30
CA ALA A 193 3.48 -20.08 -2.28
C ALA A 193 3.07 -20.54 -0.86
N SER A 194 3.95 -20.37 0.13
CA SER A 194 3.73 -20.86 1.50
C SER A 194 2.57 -20.19 2.24
N HIS A 195 2.29 -18.92 1.94
CA HIS A 195 1.28 -18.12 2.65
C HIS A 195 0.33 -17.35 1.72
N ALA A 196 0.42 -17.56 0.41
CA ALA A 196 -0.46 -16.88 -0.54
C ALA A 196 -1.94 -17.29 -0.42
N ASN A 197 -2.24 -18.45 0.17
CA ASN A 197 -3.61 -18.96 0.35
C ASN A 197 -4.44 -19.06 -0.96
N ARG A 198 -3.78 -19.03 -2.12
CA ARG A 198 -4.38 -19.12 -3.47
C ARG A 198 -3.40 -19.73 -4.47
N ALA A 199 -3.80 -19.80 -5.74
CA ALA A 199 -2.94 -20.29 -6.82
C ALA A 199 -1.70 -19.39 -7.00
N VAL A 200 -0.53 -20.03 -7.11
CA VAL A 200 0.77 -19.39 -7.34
C VAL A 200 1.54 -20.24 -8.36
N PRO A 201 1.91 -19.72 -9.55
CA PRO A 201 1.62 -18.38 -10.08
C PRO A 201 0.11 -18.08 -10.18
N PRO A 202 -0.29 -16.79 -10.28
CA PRO A 202 -1.69 -16.39 -10.46
C PRO A 202 -2.32 -17.01 -11.71
N LEU A 203 -3.61 -17.31 -11.67
CA LEU A 203 -4.37 -17.69 -12.87
C LEU A 203 -4.73 -16.47 -13.73
N ASP A 204 -5.01 -16.65 -15.03
CA ASP A 204 -5.46 -15.56 -15.90
C ASP A 204 -6.70 -14.85 -15.31
N GLY A 205 -6.57 -13.54 -15.08
CA GLY A 205 -7.59 -12.68 -14.48
C GLY A 205 -7.56 -12.60 -12.95
N ASP A 206 -6.68 -13.34 -12.26
CA ASP A 206 -6.52 -13.23 -10.82
C ASP A 206 -6.14 -11.81 -10.40
N GLN A 207 -6.74 -11.34 -9.30
CA GLN A 207 -6.48 -10.02 -8.73
C GLN A 207 -5.89 -10.16 -7.35
N TRP A 208 -4.69 -9.64 -7.16
CA TRP A 208 -3.99 -9.59 -5.88
C TRP A 208 -3.90 -8.14 -5.40
N ARG A 209 -3.62 -7.96 -4.11
CA ARG A 209 -3.29 -6.65 -3.57
C ARG A 209 -1.79 -6.45 -3.62
N VAL A 210 -1.36 -5.38 -4.27
CA VAL A 210 0.04 -4.99 -4.35
C VAL A 210 0.14 -3.50 -4.10
N ASN A 211 1.16 -3.08 -3.39
CA ASN A 211 1.48 -1.67 -3.29
C ASN A 211 2.98 -1.44 -3.22
N PHE A 212 3.35 -0.19 -3.39
CA PHE A 212 4.73 0.25 -3.36
C PHE A 212 4.83 1.48 -2.47
N SER A 213 5.97 1.60 -1.80
CA SER A 213 6.38 2.80 -1.06
C SER A 213 7.77 3.23 -1.52
N ARG A 214 8.03 4.53 -1.40
CA ARG A 214 9.37 5.10 -1.37
C ARG A 214 9.50 5.82 -0.04
N VAL A 215 10.39 5.36 0.82
CA VAL A 215 10.81 6.13 1.98
C VAL A 215 11.82 7.18 1.51
N GLN A 216 11.50 8.44 1.77
CA GLN A 216 12.34 9.57 1.39
C GLN A 216 12.70 10.42 2.60
N TRP A 217 13.96 10.36 3.00
CA TRP A 217 14.54 11.27 3.96
C TRP A 217 15.00 12.58 3.31
N GLN A 218 14.81 13.67 4.05
CA GLN A 218 15.56 14.89 3.80
C GLN A 218 16.94 14.75 4.42
N HIS A 219 17.97 15.23 3.71
CA HIS A 219 19.35 15.15 4.14
C HIS A 219 19.99 16.54 4.30
N ILE A 220 21.18 16.54 4.87
CA ILE A 220 22.13 17.65 4.91
C ILE A 220 23.51 17.10 4.53
N LEU A 221 24.35 17.96 3.96
CA LEU A 221 25.74 17.61 3.70
C LEU A 221 26.55 17.70 5.00
N VAL A 222 27.37 16.69 5.24
CA VAL A 222 28.35 16.63 6.34
C VAL A 222 29.73 16.31 5.79
N GLU A 223 30.78 16.45 6.62
CA GLU A 223 32.13 16.09 6.20
C GLU A 223 32.18 14.60 5.78
N GLY A 224 32.39 14.36 4.49
CA GLY A 224 32.51 13.01 3.93
C GLY A 224 31.22 12.33 3.49
N GLY A 225 30.07 13.03 3.42
CA GLY A 225 28.85 12.43 2.88
C GLY A 225 27.54 13.13 3.25
N TYR A 226 26.49 12.32 3.34
CA TYR A 226 25.13 12.72 3.68
C TYR A 226 24.79 12.36 5.13
N ALA A 227 23.90 13.15 5.74
CA ALA A 227 23.25 12.78 6.98
C ALA A 227 21.77 13.19 6.94
N ARG A 228 20.90 12.39 7.54
CA ARG A 228 19.48 12.76 7.70
C ARG A 228 19.35 14.10 8.42
N LYS A 229 18.41 14.92 7.96
CA LYS A 229 18.11 16.22 8.57
C LYS A 229 17.46 16.01 9.95
N PRO A 230 18.08 16.48 11.05
CA PRO A 230 17.57 16.20 12.39
C PRO A 230 16.17 16.77 12.64
N GLY A 231 15.35 16.00 13.36
CA GLY A 231 14.02 16.44 13.82
C GLY A 231 12.92 16.40 12.75
N LEU A 232 13.22 15.87 11.56
CA LEU A 232 12.22 15.53 10.56
C LEU A 232 11.96 14.03 10.58
N ARG A 233 10.76 13.65 10.14
CA ARG A 233 10.41 12.28 9.76
C ARG A 233 10.67 12.09 8.27
N GLU A 234 10.71 10.84 7.84
CA GLU A 234 10.64 10.44 6.45
C GLU A 234 9.32 10.84 5.81
N ASP A 235 9.38 11.12 4.50
CA ASP A 235 8.19 11.15 3.67
C ASP A 235 7.95 9.74 3.13
N ASN A 236 6.69 9.29 3.14
CA ASN A 236 6.29 8.00 2.58
C ASN A 236 5.45 8.28 1.34
N TRP A 237 5.99 7.98 0.17
CA TRP A 237 5.31 8.18 -1.11
C TRP A 237 4.91 6.84 -1.68
N VAL A 238 3.62 6.64 -1.94
CA VAL A 238 3.05 5.33 -2.27
C VAL A 238 2.28 5.36 -3.58
N TRP A 239 2.16 4.19 -4.23
CA TRP A 239 1.31 4.06 -5.41
C TRP A 239 -0.18 4.22 -5.08
N SER A 240 -0.67 3.47 -4.09
CA SER A 240 -2.05 3.56 -3.58
C SER A 240 -2.06 4.10 -2.14
N GLN A 241 -2.70 5.26 -1.93
CA GLN A 241 -2.78 5.94 -0.63
C GLN A 241 -3.59 5.16 0.40
N GLN A 242 -3.26 5.31 1.69
CA GLN A 242 -4.01 4.70 2.80
C GLN A 242 -4.70 5.72 3.71
N GLY A 243 -4.40 7.01 3.56
CA GLY A 243 -4.96 8.10 4.37
C GLY A 243 -4.35 8.22 5.77
N ALA A 244 -3.26 7.49 6.04
CA ALA A 244 -2.48 7.55 7.26
C ALA A 244 -1.06 7.03 6.98
N ILE A 245 -0.08 7.43 7.78
CA ILE A 245 1.28 6.86 7.74
C ILE A 245 1.26 5.47 8.40
N ASP A 246 0.79 4.49 7.63
CA ASP A 246 0.58 3.11 8.06
C ASP A 246 0.46 2.21 6.82
N MET A 247 1.61 1.79 6.29
CA MET A 247 1.70 0.95 5.09
C MET A 247 1.05 -0.42 5.29
N HIS A 248 0.95 -0.89 6.53
CA HIS A 248 0.33 -2.14 6.95
C HIS A 248 -1.21 -2.06 7.00
N ARG A 249 -1.80 -1.47 5.95
CA ARG A 249 -3.24 -1.45 5.69
C ARG A 249 -3.56 -2.08 4.32
N PRO A 250 -3.41 -3.40 4.17
CA PRO A 250 -3.53 -4.08 2.88
C PRO A 250 -4.84 -3.79 2.16
N GLN A 251 -5.93 -3.57 2.88
CA GLN A 251 -7.23 -3.23 2.30
C GLN A 251 -7.25 -1.95 1.45
N TYR A 252 -6.24 -1.09 1.53
CA TYR A 252 -6.05 0.11 0.70
C TYR A 252 -5.04 -0.07 -0.44
N TRP A 253 -4.27 -1.17 -0.44
CA TRP A 253 -3.29 -1.46 -1.47
C TRP A 253 -3.95 -1.65 -2.82
N GLY A 254 -3.20 -1.28 -3.86
CA GLY A 254 -3.65 -1.34 -5.25
C GLY A 254 -4.04 -2.76 -5.66
N ARG A 255 -4.84 -2.87 -6.71
CA ARG A 255 -5.22 -4.16 -7.30
C ARG A 255 -4.46 -4.41 -8.58
N VAL A 256 -3.71 -5.51 -8.59
CA VAL A 256 -2.99 -5.98 -9.77
C VAL A 256 -3.74 -7.17 -10.33
N MET A 257 -4.24 -7.02 -11.56
CA MET A 257 -4.83 -8.12 -12.33
C MET A 257 -3.75 -8.78 -13.17
N PHE A 258 -3.48 -10.05 -12.93
CA PHE A 258 -2.52 -10.84 -13.69
C PHE A 258 -3.21 -11.44 -14.91
N VAL A 259 -2.63 -11.26 -16.09
CA VAL A 259 -3.21 -11.71 -17.37
C VAL A 259 -2.17 -12.41 -18.22
N GLU A 260 -2.59 -13.44 -18.96
CA GLU A 260 -1.76 -14.16 -19.92
C GLU A 260 -1.49 -13.37 -21.21
N ASP A 261 -2.24 -12.29 -21.46
CA ASP A 261 -1.95 -11.38 -22.56
C ASP A 261 -0.62 -10.63 -22.35
N PRO A 262 0.07 -10.22 -23.43
CA PRO A 262 1.20 -9.31 -23.31
C PRO A 262 0.84 -7.99 -22.59
N PRO A 263 1.82 -7.31 -21.99
CA PRO A 263 1.58 -6.05 -21.28
C PRO A 263 0.89 -5.01 -22.16
N GLY A 264 -0.05 -4.26 -21.58
CA GLY A 264 -0.77 -3.18 -22.27
C GLY A 264 -1.88 -3.63 -23.23
N VAL A 265 -2.14 -4.93 -23.40
CA VAL A 265 -3.19 -5.45 -24.29
C VAL A 265 -4.56 -5.48 -23.61
N ARG A 266 -4.65 -6.06 -22.41
CA ARG A 266 -5.92 -6.23 -21.68
C ARG A 266 -6.19 -5.01 -20.78
N SER A 267 -7.44 -4.55 -20.76
CA SER A 267 -7.90 -3.53 -19.81
C SER A 267 -8.30 -4.16 -18.47
N TYR A 268 -8.09 -3.42 -17.38
CA TYR A 268 -8.49 -3.86 -16.05
C TYR A 268 -10.01 -4.07 -15.96
N VAL A 269 -10.44 -5.17 -15.34
CA VAL A 269 -11.85 -5.46 -15.06
C VAL A 269 -11.99 -5.65 -13.56
N PRO A 270 -12.72 -4.78 -12.83
CA PRO A 270 -12.90 -4.93 -11.39
C PRO A 270 -13.52 -6.29 -11.04
N ALA A 271 -13.00 -6.94 -10.00
CA ALA A 271 -13.65 -8.11 -9.42
C ALA A 271 -15.06 -7.74 -8.88
N GLY A 272 -15.97 -8.72 -8.88
CA GLY A 272 -17.35 -8.53 -8.44
C GLY A 272 -17.52 -8.23 -6.94
N ASP A 273 -16.43 -8.21 -6.17
CA ASP A 273 -16.40 -7.97 -4.73
C ASP A 273 -15.91 -6.55 -4.34
N GLU A 274 -15.53 -5.71 -5.31
CA GLU A 274 -14.89 -4.42 -5.04
C GLU A 274 -15.78 -3.47 -4.22
N ALA A 275 -17.07 -3.41 -4.58
CA ALA A 275 -18.04 -2.57 -3.88
C ALA A 275 -18.28 -3.08 -2.44
N ALA A 276 -18.36 -4.40 -2.26
CA ALA A 276 -18.51 -5.02 -0.94
C ALA A 276 -17.28 -4.75 -0.06
N ARG A 277 -16.07 -4.93 -0.59
CA ARG A 277 -14.82 -4.67 0.15
C ARG A 277 -14.63 -3.20 0.48
N THR A 278 -15.01 -2.29 -0.42
CA THR A 278 -15.00 -0.84 -0.14
C THR A 278 -16.00 -0.50 0.97
N SER A 279 -17.21 -1.07 0.93
CA SER A 279 -18.23 -0.90 1.97
C SER A 279 -17.73 -1.37 3.34
N LEU A 280 -17.19 -2.60 3.41
CA LEU A 280 -16.62 -3.13 4.65
C LEU A 280 -15.48 -2.28 5.19
N ARG A 281 -14.55 -1.86 4.33
CA ARG A 281 -13.42 -1.02 4.75
C ARG A 281 -13.89 0.30 5.37
N ARG A 282 -14.81 1.01 4.70
CA ARG A 282 -15.33 2.29 5.19
C ARG A 282 -16.10 2.12 6.51
N ALA A 283 -16.98 1.12 6.58
CA ALA A 283 -17.73 0.83 7.80
C ALA A 283 -16.79 0.38 8.95
N HIS A 284 -15.75 -0.41 8.66
CA HIS A 284 -14.77 -0.86 9.64
C HIS A 284 -14.00 0.33 10.24
N GLU A 285 -13.50 1.25 9.42
CA GLU A 285 -12.86 2.47 9.95
C GLU A 285 -13.82 3.33 10.78
N ALA A 286 -15.11 3.41 10.41
CA ALA A 286 -16.11 4.09 11.23
C ALA A 286 -16.35 3.41 12.58
N VAL A 287 -16.39 2.07 12.65
CA VAL A 287 -16.46 1.35 13.93
C VAL A 287 -15.26 1.69 14.81
N LEU A 288 -14.05 1.69 14.23
CA LEU A 288 -12.82 2.04 14.96
C LEU A 288 -12.83 3.49 15.44
N ALA A 289 -13.23 4.43 14.59
CA ALA A 289 -13.33 5.85 14.94
C ALA A 289 -14.37 6.10 16.04
N TYR A 290 -15.56 5.49 15.92
CA TYR A 290 -16.60 5.56 16.94
C TYR A 290 -16.08 5.03 18.29
N SER A 291 -15.44 3.87 18.28
CA SER A 291 -14.94 3.22 19.48
C SER A 291 -13.84 4.03 20.16
N ALA A 292 -12.93 4.63 19.37
CA ALA A 292 -11.89 5.51 19.88
C ALA A 292 -12.47 6.78 20.53
N ALA A 293 -13.53 7.36 19.95
CA ALA A 293 -14.16 8.58 20.47
C ALA A 293 -15.02 8.34 21.71
N ASN A 294 -15.72 7.20 21.79
CA ASN A 294 -16.72 6.94 22.83
C ASN A 294 -16.23 5.99 23.93
N GLY A 295 -15.14 5.24 23.69
CA GLY A 295 -14.66 4.21 24.61
C GLY A 295 -15.55 2.96 24.67
N THR A 296 -16.53 2.84 23.76
CA THR A 296 -17.45 1.70 23.63
C THR A 296 -17.71 1.39 22.16
N LEU A 297 -18.03 0.13 21.84
CA LEU A 297 -18.46 -0.28 20.49
C LEU A 297 -19.81 0.38 20.12
N PRO A 298 -20.11 0.56 18.82
CA PRO A 298 -21.46 0.92 18.39
C PRO A 298 -22.44 -0.20 18.72
N GLY A 299 -23.71 0.15 18.93
CA GLY A 299 -24.81 -0.81 19.10
C GLY A 299 -25.44 -1.22 17.77
N SER A 300 -25.34 -0.37 16.75
CA SER A 300 -25.87 -0.61 15.39
C SER A 300 -25.15 0.23 14.34
N MET A 301 -25.51 0.04 13.07
CA MET A 301 -25.02 0.91 11.99
C MET A 301 -25.50 2.37 12.13
N GLU A 302 -26.64 2.64 12.79
CA GLU A 302 -27.16 4.00 12.99
C GLU A 302 -26.20 4.84 13.87
N ASP A 303 -25.46 4.19 14.78
CA ASP A 303 -24.46 4.88 15.61
C ASP A 303 -23.25 5.38 14.78
N LEU A 304 -23.10 4.86 13.56
CA LEU A 304 -22.02 5.21 12.64
C LEU A 304 -22.44 6.29 11.63
N ASP A 305 -23.67 6.80 11.69
CA ASP A 305 -24.17 7.81 10.76
C ASP A 305 -23.27 9.05 10.74
N GLY A 306 -22.79 9.41 9.55
CA GLY A 306 -21.87 10.53 9.34
C GLY A 306 -20.40 10.24 9.63
N LEU A 307 -20.05 9.02 10.04
CA LEU A 307 -18.65 8.57 10.21
C LEU A 307 -18.09 7.81 9.00
N TRP A 308 -18.94 7.46 8.04
CA TRP A 308 -18.55 6.77 6.80
C TRP A 308 -19.45 7.17 5.64
N ASP A 309 -18.95 6.93 4.42
CA ASP A 309 -19.69 7.13 3.17
C ASP A 309 -20.22 5.80 2.62
N PRO A 310 -21.55 5.57 2.62
CA PRO A 310 -22.15 4.35 2.08
C PRO A 310 -21.80 4.08 0.63
N VAL A 311 -21.67 2.80 0.28
CA VAL A 311 -21.40 2.34 -1.08
C VAL A 311 -22.68 1.80 -1.70
N HIS A 312 -23.02 2.28 -2.90
CA HIS A 312 -24.18 1.82 -3.65
C HIS A 312 -23.74 1.10 -4.92
N ALA A 313 -24.10 -0.18 -5.04
CA ALA A 313 -23.88 -0.99 -6.22
C ALA A 313 -25.07 -1.94 -6.45
N PRO A 314 -25.34 -2.37 -7.70
CA PRO A 314 -26.42 -3.32 -7.97
C PRO A 314 -26.30 -4.60 -7.13
N GLY A 315 -27.35 -4.94 -6.39
CA GLY A 315 -27.40 -6.12 -5.55
C GLY A 315 -26.67 -6.01 -4.20
N LEU A 316 -25.84 -4.99 -3.99
CA LEU A 316 -25.15 -4.78 -2.71
C LEU A 316 -26.15 -4.34 -1.64
N LEU A 317 -26.19 -5.06 -0.52
CA LEU A 317 -26.97 -4.70 0.65
C LEU A 317 -26.18 -3.77 1.58
N ASP A 318 -26.89 -3.06 2.44
CA ASP A 318 -26.26 -2.29 3.51
C ASP A 318 -25.52 -3.22 4.47
N PRO A 319 -24.34 -2.81 4.97
CA PRO A 319 -23.61 -3.61 5.94
C PRO A 319 -24.39 -3.73 7.26
N VAL A 320 -24.16 -4.81 7.98
CA VAL A 320 -24.76 -5.11 9.28
C VAL A 320 -23.67 -5.26 10.32
N PHE A 321 -23.80 -4.52 11.43
CA PHE A 321 -22.96 -4.67 12.61
C PHE A 321 -23.58 -5.66 13.60
N LYS A 322 -22.79 -6.61 14.09
CA LYS A 322 -23.21 -7.60 15.10
C LYS A 322 -22.10 -7.78 16.13
N ALA A 323 -22.45 -7.90 17.41
CA ALA A 323 -21.53 -8.43 18.40
C ALA A 323 -21.40 -9.96 18.22
N ASP A 324 -20.19 -10.49 18.34
CA ASP A 324 -19.92 -11.92 18.22
C ASP A 324 -18.89 -12.41 19.27
N ALA A 325 -18.42 -13.64 19.14
CA ALA A 325 -17.46 -14.24 20.08
C ALA A 325 -16.06 -13.60 20.02
N ASP A 326 -15.70 -13.02 18.87
CA ASP A 326 -14.42 -12.35 18.64
C ASP A 326 -14.48 -10.84 18.94
N GLY A 327 -15.65 -10.36 19.37
CA GLY A 327 -15.93 -9.01 19.83
C GLY A 327 -17.04 -8.37 18.99
N TRP A 328 -16.83 -8.30 17.68
CA TRP A 328 -17.81 -7.79 16.73
C TRP A 328 -17.47 -8.19 15.29
N VAL A 329 -18.48 -8.14 14.42
CA VAL A 329 -18.35 -8.37 12.99
C VAL A 329 -19.23 -7.38 12.22
N LEU A 330 -18.65 -6.84 11.14
CA LEU A 330 -19.38 -6.21 10.04
C LEU A 330 -19.54 -7.22 8.92
N GLU A 331 -20.74 -7.33 8.39
CA GLU A 331 -21.08 -8.22 7.27
C GLU A 331 -21.77 -7.41 6.18
N VAL A 332 -21.39 -7.63 4.93
CA VAL A 332 -22.07 -7.08 3.75
C VAL A 332 -22.34 -8.20 2.76
N SER A 333 -23.49 -8.16 2.09
CA SER A 333 -23.89 -9.21 1.16
C SER A 333 -24.29 -8.64 -0.20
N CYS A 334 -24.09 -9.42 -1.24
CA CYS A 334 -24.62 -9.15 -2.57
C CYS A 334 -25.75 -10.13 -2.91
N GLN A 335 -26.87 -9.61 -3.42
CA GLN A 335 -28.00 -10.39 -3.88
C GLN A 335 -28.08 -10.44 -5.41
N VAL A 336 -28.52 -11.59 -5.91
CA VAL A 336 -28.89 -11.80 -7.31
C VAL A 336 -30.30 -12.39 -7.31
N ASP A 337 -31.22 -11.78 -8.06
CA ASP A 337 -32.63 -12.20 -8.13
C ASP A 337 -33.35 -12.30 -6.76
N GLY A 338 -32.93 -11.51 -5.78
CA GLY A 338 -33.50 -11.45 -4.43
C GLY A 338 -32.96 -12.50 -3.46
N GLU A 339 -32.02 -13.34 -3.88
CA GLU A 339 -31.31 -14.29 -3.02
C GLU A 339 -29.88 -13.82 -2.76
N VAL A 340 -29.39 -14.03 -1.53
CA VAL A 340 -27.98 -13.75 -1.19
C VAL A 340 -27.10 -14.69 -1.99
N SER A 341 -26.20 -14.11 -2.77
CA SER A 341 -25.28 -14.84 -3.65
C SER A 341 -23.90 -15.02 -3.03
N LYS A 342 -23.45 -14.01 -2.28
CA LYS A 342 -22.17 -13.95 -1.56
C LYS A 342 -22.26 -12.97 -0.41
N SER A 343 -21.46 -13.21 0.62
CA SER A 343 -21.27 -12.31 1.76
C SER A 343 -19.79 -12.16 2.10
N TRP A 344 -19.42 -10.99 2.57
CA TRP A 344 -18.10 -10.70 3.10
C TRP A 344 -18.23 -10.17 4.51
N SER A 345 -17.26 -10.49 5.36
CA SER A 345 -17.22 -9.96 6.72
C SER A 345 -15.83 -9.50 7.13
N ILE A 346 -15.79 -8.58 8.09
CA ILE A 346 -14.57 -8.09 8.74
C ILE A 346 -14.85 -7.80 10.22
N GLY A 347 -13.89 -8.09 11.08
CA GLY A 347 -13.96 -7.81 12.52
C GLY A 347 -12.65 -7.23 13.05
N PRO A 348 -12.42 -7.26 14.38
CA PRO A 348 -11.24 -6.66 15.02
C PRO A 348 -9.88 -7.17 14.51
N SER A 349 -9.83 -8.37 13.96
CA SER A 349 -8.61 -8.95 13.39
C SER A 349 -8.25 -8.39 12.01
N CYS A 350 -9.14 -7.59 11.41
CA CYS A 350 -9.00 -7.00 10.08
C CYS A 350 -8.98 -8.01 8.92
N LYS A 351 -9.22 -9.30 9.18
CA LYS A 351 -9.33 -10.31 8.12
C LYS A 351 -10.64 -10.13 7.36
N VAL A 352 -10.59 -10.08 6.03
CA VAL A 352 -11.80 -10.10 5.21
C VAL A 352 -12.14 -11.53 4.84
N ILE A 353 -13.29 -12.03 5.30
CA ILE A 353 -13.71 -13.41 5.05
C ILE A 353 -14.83 -13.40 3.99
N GLU A 354 -14.64 -14.15 2.90
CA GLU A 354 -15.70 -14.43 1.93
C GLU A 354 -16.48 -15.69 2.31
N SER A 355 -17.81 -15.64 2.19
CA SER A 355 -18.73 -16.74 2.44
C SER A 355 -19.83 -16.78 1.38
N LYS A 356 -20.42 -17.98 1.18
CA LYS A 356 -21.53 -18.19 0.24
C LYS A 356 -22.87 -17.95 0.90
#